data_AF-A0A7C7EU57-F1
#
_entry.id   AF-A0A7C7EU57-F1
#
_cell.length_a   1.000
_cell.length_b   1.000
_cell.length_c   1.000
_cell.angle_alpha   90.00
_cell.angle_beta   90.00
_cell.angle_gamma   90.00
#
_symmetry.space_group_name_H-M   'P 1'
#
loop_
_entity.id
_entity.type
_entity.pdbx_description
1 polymer ?
#
loop_
_entity_poly.entity_id
_entity_poly.type
_entity_poly.pdbx_seq_one_letter_code
_entity_poly.pdbx_strand_id
1 'polypeptide(L)'
;MSVIIFFTVFFQVLFNRGSTAIYTFNFTLTWLNLALGIALLVLYFYLGRFFKKFRFLQFLALFFLVFYVQVLITSPLVITSYTITVYKDSLTTSLIVVLRILSLIFMSSLLTLTTKPTDLNRGLELLLKPLKYIGVKVSVFSMMISITLRFIPTLFLEAQKILKAQASRGVDFKEGRLQQKVTQIISLLLPMFIISLRKAYDLADTMEVRGYVPGAERTSINLLRFRAIDIVVLVFVVGMLAGLITLNVMKYAI
;
A
#
# COMPACT_ATOMS: atom_id res chain seq x y z
N MET A 1 -6.36 5.46 -3.75
CA MET A 1 -5.30 6.14 -3.00
C MET A 1 -5.58 7.62 -2.80
N SER A 2 -5.80 8.41 -3.87
CA SER A 2 -6.23 9.81 -3.77
C SER A 2 -7.52 10.00 -2.96
N VAL A 3 -8.44 9.02 -3.04
CA VAL A 3 -9.65 8.94 -2.21
C VAL A 3 -9.32 8.89 -0.72
N ILE A 4 -8.35 8.06 -0.31
CA ILE A 4 -7.99 7.88 1.10
C ILE A 4 -7.40 9.17 1.66
N ILE A 5 -6.46 9.80 0.93
CA ILE A 5 -5.85 11.06 1.34
C ILE A 5 -6.93 12.15 1.49
N PHE A 6 -7.83 12.27 0.50
CA PHE A 6 -8.91 13.24 0.57
C PHE A 6 -9.84 13.00 1.76
N PHE A 7 -10.26 11.74 2.00
CA PHE A 7 -11.07 11.39 3.15
C PHE A 7 -10.35 11.72 4.47
N THR A 8 -9.07 11.35 4.61
CA THR A 8 -8.29 11.65 5.81
C THR A 8 -8.21 13.16 6.06
N VAL A 9 -7.91 13.97 5.04
CA VAL A 9 -7.85 15.44 5.17
C VAL A 9 -9.20 16.02 5.52
N PHE A 10 -10.25 15.61 4.81
CA PHE A 10 -11.59 16.12 5.01
C PHE A 10 -12.08 15.86 6.44
N PHE A 11 -11.91 14.62 6.92
CA PHE A 11 -12.26 14.26 8.29
C PHE A 11 -11.40 15.01 9.31
N GLN A 12 -10.10 15.19 9.05
CA GLN A 12 -9.22 15.91 9.96
C GLN A 12 -9.58 17.40 10.05
N VAL A 13 -9.98 18.04 8.95
CA VAL A 13 -10.43 19.44 8.95
C VAL A 13 -11.76 19.60 9.69
N LEU A 14 -12.69 18.65 9.54
CA LEU A 14 -14.04 18.75 10.08
C LEU A 14 -14.15 18.33 11.55
N PHE A 15 -13.42 17.29 11.97
CA PHE A 15 -13.56 16.68 13.29
C PHE A 15 -12.47 17.08 14.28
N ASN A 16 -11.31 17.57 13.84
CA ASN A 16 -10.30 18.06 14.75
C ASN A 16 -10.79 19.39 15.35
N ARG A 17 -11.02 19.42 16.68
CA ARG A 17 -11.44 20.63 17.39
C ARG A 17 -10.22 21.26 18.05
N GLY A 18 -9.84 22.45 17.59
CA GLY A 18 -8.75 23.25 18.14
C GLY A 18 -9.23 24.31 19.13
N SER A 19 -8.33 25.20 19.55
CA SER A 19 -8.66 26.26 20.50
C SER A 19 -9.23 27.54 19.84
N THR A 20 -8.88 27.81 18.57
CA THR A 20 -9.30 29.02 17.84
C THR A 20 -10.13 28.68 16.61
N ALA A 21 -11.41 29.08 16.60
CA ALA A 21 -12.28 28.96 15.44
C ALA A 21 -11.98 30.10 14.45
N ILE A 22 -11.66 29.78 13.19
CA ILE A 22 -11.42 30.79 12.14
C ILE A 22 -12.75 31.15 11.47
N TYR A 23 -13.49 30.13 11.04
CA TYR A 23 -14.78 30.31 10.37
C TYR A 23 -15.79 29.31 10.90
N THR A 24 -16.98 29.83 11.21
CA THR A 24 -18.15 29.04 11.58
C THR A 24 -19.10 29.00 10.37
N PHE A 25 -19.20 27.85 9.73
CA PHE A 25 -20.20 27.64 8.70
C PHE A 25 -21.50 27.23 9.38
N ASN A 26 -22.50 28.09 9.28
CA ASN A 26 -23.86 27.78 9.73
C ASN A 26 -24.60 27.13 8.58
N PHE A 27 -24.88 25.85 8.71
CA PHE A 27 -25.67 25.11 7.74
C PHE A 27 -27.11 25.01 8.25
N THR A 28 -28.06 25.27 7.37
CA THR A 28 -29.48 25.07 7.64
C THR A 28 -29.99 23.89 6.83
N LEU A 29 -30.57 22.91 7.54
CA LEU A 29 -31.21 21.79 6.88
C LEU A 29 -32.67 22.17 6.59
N THR A 30 -32.97 22.32 5.31
CA THR A 30 -34.32 22.58 4.79
C THR A 30 -34.73 21.41 3.90
N TRP A 31 -36.03 21.17 3.75
CA TRP A 31 -36.55 20.11 2.87
C TRP A 31 -36.07 20.28 1.42
N LEU A 32 -35.91 21.54 0.96
CA LEU A 32 -35.37 21.88 -0.34
C LEU A 32 -33.88 21.51 -0.48
N ASN A 33 -33.06 21.81 0.53
CA ASN A 33 -31.63 21.45 0.56
C ASN A 33 -31.42 19.92 0.56
N LEU A 34 -32.28 19.18 1.26
CA LEU A 34 -32.29 17.72 1.25
C LEU A 34 -32.69 17.14 -0.11
N ALA A 35 -33.76 17.65 -0.72
CA ALA A 35 -34.21 17.21 -2.04
C ALA A 35 -33.15 17.46 -3.12
N LEU A 36 -32.49 18.64 -3.08
CA LEU A 36 -31.39 18.97 -3.99
C LEU A 36 -30.15 18.10 -3.74
N GLY A 37 -29.81 17.81 -2.49
CA GLY A 37 -28.72 16.89 -2.14
C GLY A 37 -28.94 15.47 -2.68
N ILE A 38 -30.16 14.94 -2.54
CA ILE A 38 -30.53 13.63 -3.08
C ILE A 38 -30.53 13.65 -4.61
N ALA A 39 -31.05 14.69 -5.25
CA ALA A 39 -31.03 14.84 -6.71
C ALA A 39 -29.58 14.85 -7.27
N LEU A 40 -28.66 15.53 -6.60
CA LEU A 40 -27.24 15.56 -6.95
C LEU A 40 -26.54 14.21 -6.74
N LEU A 41 -26.94 13.44 -5.71
CA LEU A 41 -26.44 12.07 -5.50
C LEU A 41 -26.98 11.08 -6.54
N VAL A 42 -28.23 11.22 -6.98
CA VAL A 42 -28.77 10.43 -8.09
C VAL A 42 -28.04 10.78 -9.39
N LEU A 43 -27.75 12.07 -9.62
CA LEU A 43 -26.94 12.54 -10.74
C LEU A 43 -25.52 11.95 -10.70
N TYR A 44 -24.89 11.83 -9.52
CA TYR A 44 -23.60 11.14 -9.36
C TYR A 44 -23.64 9.70 -9.88
N PHE A 45 -24.67 8.93 -9.46
CA PHE A 45 -24.78 7.54 -9.84
C PHE A 45 -25.00 7.37 -11.35
N TYR A 46 -25.78 8.29 -11.95
CA TYR A 46 -26.03 8.30 -13.39
C TYR A 46 -24.78 8.68 -14.20
N LEU A 47 -24.05 9.73 -13.81
CA LEU A 47 -22.80 10.16 -14.46
C LEU A 47 -21.65 9.16 -14.27
N GLY A 48 -21.64 8.46 -13.14
CA GLY A 48 -20.66 7.41 -12.84
C GLY A 48 -20.73 6.21 -13.79
N ARG A 49 -21.85 6.03 -14.50
CA ARG A 49 -22.01 5.04 -15.56
C ARG A 49 -21.24 5.42 -16.84
N PHE A 50 -21.14 6.72 -17.14
CA PHE A 50 -20.51 7.25 -18.36
C PHE A 50 -19.01 7.55 -18.18
N PHE A 51 -18.60 8.15 -17.05
CA PHE A 51 -17.21 8.63 -16.87
C PHE A 51 -16.45 7.88 -15.77
N LYS A 52 -16.25 6.57 -15.94
CA LYS A 52 -15.54 5.72 -14.96
C LYS A 52 -14.14 6.25 -14.58
N LYS A 53 -13.43 6.89 -15.51
CA LYS A 53 -12.06 7.43 -15.31
C LYS A 53 -12.01 8.64 -14.37
N PHE A 54 -13.07 9.46 -14.31
CA PHE A 54 -13.14 10.68 -13.50
C PHE A 54 -14.07 10.56 -12.29
N ARG A 55 -14.45 9.33 -11.92
CA ARG A 55 -15.41 9.07 -10.84
C ARG A 55 -15.04 9.76 -9.51
N PHE A 56 -13.73 9.91 -9.23
CA PHE A 56 -13.26 10.61 -8.03
C PHE A 56 -13.41 12.14 -8.12
N LEU A 57 -13.08 12.74 -9.27
CA LEU A 57 -13.24 14.18 -9.48
C LEU A 57 -14.71 14.59 -9.47
N GLN A 58 -15.58 13.75 -10.05
CA GLN A 58 -17.04 13.92 -9.99
C GLN A 58 -17.57 13.83 -8.56
N PHE A 59 -17.09 12.87 -7.78
CA PHE A 59 -17.43 12.76 -6.36
C PHE A 59 -17.03 14.03 -5.60
N LEU A 60 -15.80 14.53 -5.81
CA LEU A 60 -15.29 15.74 -5.17
C LEU A 60 -16.10 16.99 -5.54
N ALA A 61 -16.39 17.18 -6.83
CA ALA A 61 -17.14 18.32 -7.32
C ALA A 61 -18.57 18.33 -6.76
N LEU A 62 -19.26 17.19 -6.78
CA LEU A 62 -20.62 17.09 -6.23
C LEU A 62 -20.64 17.25 -4.71
N PHE A 63 -19.64 16.70 -4.01
CA PHE A 63 -19.51 16.87 -2.58
C PHE A 63 -19.44 18.35 -2.20
N PHE A 64 -18.53 19.13 -2.82
CA PHE A 64 -18.45 20.58 -2.58
C PHE A 64 -19.69 21.34 -3.06
N LEU A 65 -20.31 20.93 -4.16
CA LEU A 65 -21.51 21.56 -4.70
C LEU A 65 -22.70 21.43 -3.73
N VAL A 66 -22.86 20.27 -3.10
CA VAL A 66 -23.89 20.06 -2.06
C VAL A 66 -23.70 21.01 -0.88
N PHE A 67 -22.46 21.15 -0.37
CA PHE A 67 -22.18 22.11 0.70
C PHE A 67 -22.36 23.57 0.25
N TYR A 68 -21.97 23.91 -0.98
CA TYR A 68 -22.12 25.26 -1.53
C TYR A 68 -23.60 25.67 -1.68
N VAL A 69 -24.44 24.77 -2.20
CA VAL A 69 -25.89 24.99 -2.33
C VAL A 69 -26.54 25.19 -0.95
N GLN A 70 -26.10 24.42 0.07
CA GLN A 70 -26.60 24.58 1.44
C GLN A 70 -26.26 25.94 2.07
N VAL A 71 -25.17 26.60 1.66
CA VAL A 71 -24.81 27.95 2.12
C VAL A 71 -25.63 29.03 1.40
N LEU A 72 -25.87 28.87 0.10
CA LEU A 72 -26.59 29.87 -0.71
C LEU A 72 -28.09 29.92 -0.41
N ILE A 73 -28.73 28.77 -0.21
CA ILE A 73 -30.18 28.69 -0.04
C ILE A 73 -30.52 28.72 1.46
N THR A 74 -30.69 29.93 1.98
CA THR A 74 -31.28 30.16 3.32
C THR A 74 -32.78 30.40 3.13
N SER A 75 -33.59 29.37 3.35
CA SER A 75 -35.06 29.47 3.35
C SER A 75 -35.57 29.63 4.79
N PRO A 76 -36.68 30.36 5.02
CA PRO A 76 -37.20 30.61 6.36
C PRO A 76 -37.74 29.36 7.09
N LEU A 77 -38.01 28.24 6.38
CA LEU A 77 -38.41 26.97 7.00
C LEU A 77 -37.18 26.11 7.34
N VAL A 78 -36.59 26.33 8.52
CA VAL A 78 -35.42 25.58 9.01
C VAL A 78 -35.88 24.39 9.88
N ILE A 79 -35.43 23.18 9.56
CA ILE A 79 -35.70 21.96 10.35
C ILE A 79 -34.69 21.85 11.51
N THR A 80 -33.40 21.99 11.20
CA THR A 80 -32.30 22.00 12.17
C THR A 80 -31.14 22.81 11.62
N SER A 81 -30.51 23.63 12.46
CA SER A 81 -29.22 24.26 12.16
C SER A 81 -28.08 23.45 12.76
N TYR A 82 -27.00 23.26 12.02
CA TYR A 82 -25.76 22.68 12.53
C TYR A 82 -24.59 23.57 12.12
N THR A 83 -23.65 23.77 13.04
CA THR A 83 -22.50 24.63 12.80
C THR A 83 -21.25 23.78 12.68
N ILE A 84 -20.60 23.83 11.52
CA ILE A 84 -19.26 23.27 11.34
C ILE A 84 -18.27 24.41 11.55
N THR A 85 -17.44 24.28 12.59
CA THR A 85 -16.40 25.25 12.90
C THR A 85 -15.06 24.71 12.43
N VAL A 86 -14.38 25.46 11.57
CA VAL A 86 -13.03 25.12 11.12
C VAL A 86 -12.03 25.80 12.05
N TYR A 87 -11.23 24.99 12.75
CA TYR A 87 -10.20 25.49 13.65
C TYR A 87 -8.85 25.64 12.93
N LYS A 88 -8.04 26.60 13.39
CA LYS A 88 -6.69 26.82 12.87
C LYS A 88 -5.80 25.58 13.04
N ASP A 89 -5.94 24.91 14.18
CA ASP A 89 -5.18 23.70 14.52
C ASP A 89 -5.56 22.50 13.62
N SER A 90 -6.80 22.47 13.12
CA SER A 90 -7.27 21.43 12.20
C SER A 90 -6.55 21.53 10.86
N LEU A 91 -6.30 22.75 10.38
CA LEU A 91 -5.59 22.97 9.11
C LEU A 91 -4.11 22.56 9.21
N THR A 92 -3.41 22.96 10.28
CA THR A 92 -2.00 22.60 10.48
C THR A 92 -1.83 21.09 10.68
N THR A 93 -2.70 20.47 11.47
CA THR A 93 -2.65 19.01 11.71
C THR A 93 -2.98 18.24 10.43
N SER A 94 -3.97 18.67 9.64
CA SER A 94 -4.31 18.03 8.36
C SER A 94 -3.14 18.09 7.37
N LEU A 95 -2.46 19.23 7.28
CA LEU A 95 -1.28 19.38 6.45
C LEU A 95 -0.14 18.44 6.87
N ILE A 96 0.11 18.30 8.18
CA ILE A 96 1.11 17.38 8.73
C ILE A 96 0.77 15.93 8.38
N VAL A 97 -0.50 15.51 8.49
CA VAL A 97 -0.93 14.14 8.16
C VAL A 97 -0.77 13.85 6.67
N VAL A 98 -1.08 14.80 5.79
CA VAL A 98 -0.86 14.66 4.34
C VAL A 98 0.62 14.49 4.04
N LEU A 99 1.47 15.37 4.57
CA LEU A 99 2.92 15.30 4.40
C LEU A 99 3.48 13.96 4.92
N ARG A 100 2.97 13.45 6.04
CA ARG A 100 3.36 12.15 6.60
C ARG A 100 3.00 10.99 5.66
N ILE A 101 1.78 10.96 5.16
CA ILE A 101 1.34 9.90 4.24
C ILE A 101 2.15 9.97 2.94
N LEU A 102 2.31 11.16 2.37
CA LEU A 102 3.10 11.36 1.16
C LEU A 102 4.55 10.91 1.35
N SER A 103 5.21 11.34 2.43
CA SER A 103 6.61 10.94 2.71
C SER A 103 6.76 9.42 2.86
N LEU A 104 5.86 8.73 3.56
CA LEU A 104 5.87 7.26 3.66
C LEU A 104 5.76 6.57 2.29
N ILE A 105 4.86 7.07 1.44
CA ILE A 105 4.65 6.52 0.09
C ILE A 105 5.88 6.77 -0.79
N PHE A 106 6.40 7.99 -0.78
CA PHE A 106 7.60 8.36 -1.56
C PHE A 106 8.79 7.49 -1.14
N MET A 107 9.03 7.32 0.17
CA MET A 107 10.12 6.48 0.67
C MET A 107 9.96 5.01 0.26
N SER A 108 8.77 4.42 0.44
CA SER A 108 8.51 3.03 0.06
C SER A 108 8.65 2.81 -1.46
N SER A 109 8.16 3.77 -2.25
CA SER A 109 8.24 3.72 -3.72
C SER A 109 9.67 3.88 -4.22
N LEU A 110 10.45 4.80 -3.64
CA LEU A 110 11.86 4.97 -3.94
C LEU A 110 12.65 3.68 -3.63
N LEU A 111 12.43 3.07 -2.47
CA LEU A 111 13.07 1.79 -2.12
C LEU A 111 12.74 0.70 -3.15
N THR A 112 11.46 0.56 -3.52
CA THR A 112 10.99 -0.46 -4.47
C THR A 112 11.55 -0.25 -5.88
N LEU A 113 11.69 0.99 -6.33
CA LEU A 113 12.16 1.32 -7.68
C LEU A 113 13.69 1.27 -7.82
N THR A 114 14.42 1.65 -6.77
CA THR A 114 15.89 1.77 -6.82
C THR A 114 16.61 0.47 -6.49
N THR A 115 15.96 -0.47 -5.79
CA THR A 115 16.61 -1.67 -5.27
C THR A 115 16.06 -2.94 -5.93
N LYS A 116 16.95 -3.79 -6.45
CA LYS A 116 16.58 -5.11 -6.99
C LYS A 116 16.16 -6.05 -5.86
N PRO A 117 15.12 -6.89 -6.03
CA PRO A 117 14.70 -7.86 -5.01
C PRO A 117 15.81 -8.81 -4.54
N THR A 118 16.71 -9.20 -5.45
CA THR A 118 17.86 -10.07 -5.12
C THR A 118 18.87 -9.39 -4.20
N ASP A 119 19.02 -8.07 -4.32
CA ASP A 119 19.98 -7.29 -3.53
C ASP A 119 19.37 -6.93 -2.18
N LEU A 120 18.06 -6.68 -2.13
CA LEU A 120 17.30 -6.55 -0.89
C LEU A 120 17.43 -7.81 -0.02
N ASN A 121 17.28 -9.00 -0.61
CA ASN A 121 17.48 -10.27 0.11
C ASN A 121 18.88 -10.43 0.69
N ARG A 122 19.91 -9.97 -0.03
CA ARG A 122 21.29 -10.04 0.47
C ARG A 122 21.51 -9.07 1.62
N GLY A 123 20.91 -7.88 1.55
CA GLY A 123 20.86 -6.95 2.68
C GLY A 123 20.18 -7.59 3.89
N LEU A 124 19.03 -8.25 3.69
CA LEU A 124 18.33 -8.99 4.74
C LEU A 124 19.17 -10.13 5.32
N GLU A 125 19.89 -10.89 4.49
CA GLU A 125 20.84 -11.92 4.97
C GLU A 125 21.89 -11.33 5.92
N LEU A 126 22.49 -10.19 5.55
CA LEU A 126 23.46 -9.50 6.41
C LEU A 126 22.84 -9.03 7.72
N LEU A 127 21.63 -8.47 7.68
CA LEU A 127 20.90 -8.01 8.87
C LEU A 127 20.47 -9.17 9.78
N LEU A 128 20.23 -10.36 9.21
CA LEU A 128 19.86 -11.56 9.95
C LEU A 128 21.08 -12.34 10.48
N LYS A 129 22.32 -12.05 10.05
CA LYS A 129 23.54 -12.67 10.59
C LYS A 129 23.65 -12.69 12.13
N PRO A 130 23.35 -11.63 12.90
CA PRO A 130 23.40 -11.68 14.36
C PRO A 130 22.46 -12.74 14.95
N LEU A 131 21.39 -13.12 14.24
CA LEU A 131 20.48 -14.18 14.67
C LEU A 131 21.13 -15.58 14.66
N LYS A 132 22.31 -15.73 14.03
CA LYS A 132 23.15 -16.94 14.13
C LYS A 132 23.52 -17.25 15.59
N TYR A 133 23.71 -16.21 16.43
CA TYR A 133 24.03 -16.40 17.85
C TYR A 133 22.88 -17.04 18.64
N ILE A 134 21.64 -16.92 18.16
CA ILE A 134 20.43 -17.50 18.78
C ILE A 134 20.14 -18.90 18.22
N GLY A 135 21.06 -19.48 17.45
CA GLY A 135 20.92 -20.82 16.86
C GLY A 135 20.13 -20.87 15.55
N VAL A 136 19.76 -19.73 14.97
CA VAL A 136 19.07 -19.67 13.68
C VAL A 136 20.07 -19.93 12.54
N LYS A 137 19.77 -20.90 11.68
CA LYS A 137 20.57 -21.22 10.47
C LYS A 137 20.31 -20.19 9.36
N VAL A 138 20.80 -18.96 9.53
CA VAL A 138 20.62 -17.83 8.59
C VAL A 138 20.99 -18.22 7.16
N SER A 139 22.09 -18.95 6.97
CA SER A 139 22.55 -19.37 5.63
C SER A 139 21.54 -20.25 4.89
N VAL A 140 20.82 -21.13 5.60
CA VAL A 140 19.79 -21.99 5.00
C VAL A 140 18.56 -21.17 4.64
N PHE A 141 18.17 -20.26 5.52
CA PHE A 141 17.06 -19.34 5.26
C PHE A 141 17.33 -18.44 4.05
N SER A 142 18.51 -17.84 3.96
CA SER A 142 18.92 -17.02 2.83
C SER A 142 18.94 -17.80 1.51
N MET A 143 19.38 -19.06 1.56
CA MET A 143 19.31 -19.96 0.41
C MET A 143 17.87 -20.17 -0.06
N MET A 144 16.95 -20.50 0.87
CA MET A 144 15.53 -20.69 0.56
C MET A 144 14.94 -19.45 -0.09
N ILE A 145 15.13 -18.26 0.50
CA ILE A 145 14.57 -17.02 -0.09
C ILE A 145 15.21 -16.72 -1.46
N SER A 146 16.52 -16.94 -1.63
CA SER A 146 17.19 -16.74 -2.93
C SER A 146 16.66 -17.69 -4.00
N ILE A 147 16.36 -18.94 -3.65
CA ILE A 147 15.75 -19.93 -4.54
C ILE A 147 14.31 -19.52 -4.86
N THR A 148 13.53 -19.14 -3.85
CA THR A 148 12.15 -18.68 -4.00
C THR A 148 12.05 -17.48 -4.93
N LEU A 149 12.83 -16.41 -4.70
CA LEU A 149 12.78 -15.23 -5.57
C LEU A 149 13.16 -15.53 -7.01
N ARG A 150 14.10 -16.47 -7.23
CA ARG A 150 14.46 -16.93 -8.58
C ARG A 150 13.34 -17.72 -9.22
N PHE A 151 12.64 -18.56 -8.47
CA PHE A 151 11.57 -19.41 -9.00
C PHE A 151 10.25 -18.68 -9.22
N ILE A 152 9.94 -17.62 -8.47
CA ILE A 152 8.70 -16.85 -8.63
C ILE A 152 8.42 -16.47 -10.10
N PRO A 153 9.36 -15.84 -10.85
CA PRO A 153 9.15 -15.52 -12.26
C PRO A 153 8.88 -16.78 -13.11
N THR A 154 9.64 -17.85 -12.88
CA THR A 154 9.51 -19.08 -13.68
C THR A 154 8.19 -19.82 -13.40
N LEU A 155 7.77 -19.90 -12.14
CA LEU A 155 6.50 -20.51 -11.74
C LEU A 155 5.32 -19.72 -12.29
N PHE A 156 5.43 -18.38 -12.33
CA PHE A 156 4.42 -17.54 -12.95
C PHE A 156 4.28 -17.84 -14.45
N LEU A 157 5.39 -18.03 -15.17
CA LEU A 157 5.36 -18.42 -16.58
C LEU A 157 4.74 -19.81 -16.80
N GLU A 158 5.06 -20.80 -15.96
CA GLU A 158 4.41 -22.12 -16.06
C GLU A 158 2.91 -22.04 -15.75
N ALA A 159 2.52 -21.28 -14.74
CA ALA A 159 1.11 -21.06 -14.41
C ALA A 159 0.36 -20.48 -15.61
N GLN A 160 0.95 -19.52 -16.31
CA GLN A 160 0.36 -18.97 -17.54
C GLN A 160 0.25 -20.01 -18.67
N LYS A 161 1.25 -20.89 -18.85
CA LYS A 161 1.16 -21.97 -19.84
C LYS A 161 0.04 -22.95 -19.51
N ILE A 162 -0.08 -23.34 -18.24
CA ILE A 162 -1.13 -24.26 -17.79
C ILE A 162 -2.50 -23.62 -17.93
N LEU A 163 -2.65 -22.33 -17.55
CA LEU A 163 -3.88 -21.58 -17.77
C LEU A 163 -4.29 -21.57 -19.25
N LYS A 164 -3.36 -21.31 -20.17
CA LYS A 164 -3.63 -21.35 -21.62
C LYS A 164 -4.01 -22.75 -22.09
N ALA A 165 -3.30 -23.79 -21.64
CA ALA A 165 -3.59 -25.17 -22.01
C ALA A 165 -4.95 -25.65 -21.50
N GLN A 166 -5.33 -25.28 -20.28
CA GLN A 166 -6.65 -25.60 -19.71
C GLN A 166 -7.77 -24.81 -20.40
N ALA A 167 -7.53 -23.55 -20.76
CA ALA A 167 -8.47 -22.77 -21.56
C ALA A 167 -8.71 -23.42 -22.94
N SER A 168 -7.67 -23.94 -23.60
CA SER A 168 -7.81 -24.70 -24.85
C SER A 168 -8.59 -26.02 -24.67
N ARG A 169 -8.63 -26.58 -23.46
CA ARG A 169 -9.43 -27.77 -23.11
C ARG A 169 -10.86 -27.43 -22.69
N GLY A 170 -11.28 -26.17 -22.86
CA GLY A 170 -12.65 -25.72 -22.56
C GLY A 170 -12.90 -25.32 -21.11
N VAL A 171 -11.85 -25.17 -20.29
CA VAL A 171 -11.99 -24.66 -18.92
C VAL A 171 -12.09 -23.13 -18.96
N ASP A 172 -13.28 -22.58 -18.71
CA ASP A 172 -13.49 -21.14 -18.59
C ASP A 172 -13.20 -20.65 -17.16
N PHE A 173 -12.12 -19.90 -16.97
CA PHE A 173 -11.72 -19.36 -15.66
C PHE A 173 -12.40 -18.03 -15.27
N LYS A 174 -13.16 -17.40 -16.18
CA LYS A 174 -13.77 -16.08 -15.97
C LYS A 174 -15.23 -16.18 -15.54
N GLU A 175 -15.95 -17.16 -16.08
CA GLU A 175 -17.39 -17.35 -15.86
C GLU A 175 -17.68 -18.60 -15.03
N GLY A 176 -18.76 -18.57 -14.23
CA GLY A 176 -19.23 -19.73 -13.49
C GLY A 176 -19.66 -19.46 -12.04
N ARG A 177 -20.44 -20.40 -11.49
CA ARG A 177 -20.84 -20.45 -10.07
C ARG A 177 -19.61 -20.68 -9.18
N LEU A 178 -19.68 -20.31 -7.90
CA LEU A 178 -18.56 -20.47 -6.94
C LEU A 178 -17.98 -21.90 -6.92
N GLN A 179 -18.84 -22.93 -7.02
CA GLN A 179 -18.40 -24.34 -7.09
C GLN A 179 -17.55 -24.63 -8.33
N GLN A 180 -17.89 -24.07 -9.48
CA GLN A 180 -17.14 -24.24 -10.73
C GLN A 180 -15.76 -23.58 -10.64
N LYS A 181 -15.68 -22.39 -9.99
CA LYS A 181 -14.41 -21.70 -9.74
C LYS A 181 -13.45 -22.50 -8.87
N VAL A 182 -13.96 -23.22 -7.88
CA VAL A 182 -13.13 -24.11 -7.03
C VAL A 182 -12.54 -25.26 -7.86
N THR A 183 -13.36 -25.93 -8.67
CA THR A 183 -12.90 -27.01 -9.55
C THR A 183 -11.85 -26.52 -10.56
N GLN A 184 -12.03 -25.30 -11.08
CA GLN A 184 -11.05 -24.65 -11.98
C GLN A 184 -9.72 -24.36 -11.27
N ILE A 185 -9.74 -23.88 -10.03
CA ILE A 185 -8.52 -23.66 -9.24
C ILE A 185 -7.79 -24.99 -9.03
N ILE A 186 -8.51 -26.06 -8.71
CA ILE A 186 -7.92 -27.39 -8.51
C ILE A 186 -7.24 -27.90 -9.79
N SER A 187 -7.86 -27.69 -10.97
CA SER A 187 -7.29 -28.12 -12.26
C SER A 187 -5.99 -27.39 -12.65
N LEU A 188 -5.79 -26.17 -12.13
CA LEU A 188 -4.53 -25.44 -12.25
C LEU A 188 -3.52 -25.84 -11.16
N LEU A 189 -3.97 -25.96 -9.91
CA LEU A 189 -3.13 -26.18 -8.75
C LEU A 189 -2.42 -27.52 -8.79
N LEU A 190 -3.12 -28.60 -9.14
CA LEU A 190 -2.55 -29.96 -9.14
C LEU A 190 -1.37 -30.09 -10.14
N PRO A 191 -1.49 -29.70 -11.42
CA PRO A 191 -0.35 -29.69 -12.33
C PRO A 191 0.80 -28.79 -11.87
N MET A 192 0.50 -27.58 -11.37
CA MET A 192 1.52 -26.67 -10.84
C MET A 192 2.28 -27.28 -9.67
N PHE A 193 1.58 -27.97 -8.78
CA PHE A 193 2.18 -28.63 -7.61
C PHE A 193 3.14 -29.74 -8.03
N ILE A 194 2.73 -30.61 -8.97
CA ILE A 194 3.57 -31.69 -9.49
C ILE A 194 4.82 -31.12 -10.18
N ILE A 195 4.68 -30.05 -10.98
CA ILE A 195 5.81 -29.39 -11.65
C ILE A 195 6.75 -28.77 -10.61
N SER A 196 6.21 -28.13 -9.57
CA SER A 196 7.02 -27.53 -8.51
C SER A 196 7.79 -28.58 -7.71
N LEU A 197 7.17 -29.72 -7.39
CA LEU A 197 7.84 -30.84 -6.73
C LEU A 197 8.96 -31.40 -7.59
N ARG A 198 8.71 -31.65 -8.88
CA ARG A 198 9.75 -32.12 -9.81
C ARG A 198 10.93 -31.14 -9.87
N LYS A 199 10.65 -29.85 -10.04
CA LYS A 199 11.70 -28.80 -10.03
C LYS A 199 12.48 -28.76 -8.72
N ALA A 200 11.84 -29.05 -7.59
CA ALA A 200 12.53 -29.13 -6.31
C ALA A 200 13.48 -30.33 -6.24
N TYR A 201 13.04 -31.51 -6.70
CA TYR A 201 13.91 -32.70 -6.80
C TYR A 201 15.06 -32.47 -7.77
N ASP A 202 14.79 -32.02 -9.00
CA ASP A 202 15.82 -31.74 -10.01
C ASP A 202 16.85 -30.72 -9.49
N LEU A 203 16.40 -29.70 -8.76
CA LEU A 203 17.29 -28.71 -8.15
C LEU A 203 18.12 -29.34 -7.02
N ALA A 204 17.52 -30.16 -6.16
CA ALA A 204 18.21 -30.82 -5.06
C ALA A 204 19.31 -31.76 -5.59
N ASP A 205 18.99 -32.61 -6.57
CA ASP A 205 19.96 -33.51 -7.21
C ASP A 205 21.09 -32.73 -7.88
N THR A 206 20.75 -31.64 -8.59
CA THR A 206 21.75 -30.75 -9.21
C THR A 206 22.65 -30.08 -8.16
N MET A 207 22.10 -29.74 -7.00
CA MET A 207 22.86 -29.15 -5.90
C MET A 207 23.81 -30.17 -5.28
N GLU A 208 23.37 -31.41 -5.09
CA GLU A 208 24.21 -32.50 -4.56
C GLU A 208 25.36 -32.86 -5.51
N VAL A 209 25.10 -32.99 -6.82
CA VAL A 209 26.14 -33.24 -7.84
C VAL A 209 27.20 -32.14 -7.86
N ARG A 210 26.81 -30.89 -7.54
CA ARG A 210 27.75 -29.75 -7.43
C ARG A 210 28.49 -29.71 -6.08
N GLY A 211 28.29 -30.68 -5.21
CA GLY A 211 28.89 -30.74 -3.87
C GLY A 211 28.32 -29.70 -2.90
N TYR A 212 27.07 -29.26 -3.11
CA TYR A 212 26.47 -28.23 -2.27
C TYR A 212 25.97 -28.83 -0.94
N VAL A 213 26.65 -28.50 0.17
CA VAL A 213 26.27 -28.94 1.52
C VAL A 213 25.47 -27.84 2.25
N PRO A 214 24.18 -28.04 2.57
CA PRO A 214 23.38 -27.05 3.27
C PRO A 214 23.92 -26.73 4.67
N GLY A 215 24.22 -25.46 4.93
CA GLY A 215 24.64 -24.99 6.25
C GLY A 215 26.14 -25.11 6.55
N ALA A 216 26.93 -25.64 5.61
CA ALA A 216 28.39 -25.54 5.67
C ALA A 216 28.86 -24.09 5.50
N GLU A 217 30.07 -23.80 5.96
CA GLU A 217 30.71 -22.50 5.70
C GLU A 217 30.94 -22.33 4.20
N ARG A 218 30.59 -21.16 3.67
CA ARG A 218 30.61 -20.87 2.24
C ARG A 218 31.15 -19.48 1.98
N THR A 219 31.82 -19.32 0.84
CA THR A 219 32.19 -18.02 0.30
C THR A 219 31.03 -17.45 -0.53
N SER A 220 30.86 -16.13 -0.53
CA SER A 220 29.88 -15.46 -1.38
C SER A 220 30.57 -14.82 -2.57
N ILE A 221 30.08 -15.11 -3.77
CA ILE A 221 30.60 -14.52 -5.02
C ILE A 221 30.22 -13.03 -5.10
N ASN A 222 29.04 -12.65 -4.61
CA ASN A 222 28.56 -11.27 -4.60
C ASN A 222 28.60 -10.72 -3.17
N LEU A 223 29.64 -9.95 -2.86
CA LEU A 223 29.81 -9.28 -1.58
C LEU A 223 29.26 -7.85 -1.66
N LEU A 224 28.39 -7.47 -0.72
CA LEU A 224 28.03 -6.07 -0.53
C LEU A 224 29.26 -5.36 0.06
N ARG A 225 29.84 -4.44 -0.71
CA ARG A 225 30.95 -3.60 -0.26
C ARG A 225 30.40 -2.22 0.09
N PHE A 226 30.59 -1.81 1.34
CA PHE A 226 30.28 -0.44 1.76
C PHE A 226 31.15 0.54 0.98
N ARG A 227 30.49 1.48 0.31
CA ARG A 227 31.14 2.60 -0.36
C ARG A 227 31.23 3.78 0.61
N ALA A 228 32.13 4.71 0.36
CA ALA A 228 32.24 5.94 1.15
C ALA A 228 30.92 6.73 1.20
N ILE A 229 30.15 6.69 0.11
CA ILE A 229 28.81 7.29 0.03
C ILE A 229 27.85 6.67 1.05
N ASP A 230 27.92 5.35 1.26
CA ASP A 230 27.03 4.66 2.21
C ASP A 230 27.29 5.12 3.65
N ILE A 231 28.55 5.38 3.98
CA ILE A 231 28.95 5.90 5.30
C ILE A 231 28.47 7.34 5.48
N VAL A 232 28.67 8.19 4.47
CA VAL A 232 28.20 9.60 4.51
C VAL A 232 26.68 9.65 4.68
N VAL A 233 25.94 8.83 3.92
CA VAL A 233 24.47 8.75 4.03
C VAL A 233 24.06 8.22 5.41
N LEU A 234 24.73 7.20 5.93
CA LEU A 234 24.44 6.65 7.26
C LEU A 234 24.64 7.69 8.36
N VAL A 235 25.76 8.41 8.35
CA VAL A 235 26.05 9.49 9.32
C VAL A 235 25.02 10.60 9.22
N PHE A 236 24.66 11.00 7.99
CA PHE A 236 23.63 12.01 7.77
C PHE A 236 22.26 11.58 8.33
N VAL A 237 21.83 10.34 8.06
CA VAL A 237 20.55 9.81 8.55
C VAL A 237 20.53 9.70 10.08
N VAL A 238 21.61 9.19 10.69
CA VAL A 238 21.72 9.09 12.15
C VAL A 238 21.74 10.48 12.81
N GLY A 239 22.47 11.43 12.23
CA GLY A 239 22.49 12.82 12.69
C GLY A 239 21.13 13.50 12.60
N MET A 240 20.42 13.30 11.48
CA MET A 240 19.06 13.81 11.30
C MET A 240 18.09 13.22 12.33
N LEU A 241 18.15 11.91 12.58
CA LEU A 241 17.32 11.25 13.59
C LEU A 241 17.61 11.75 15.00
N ALA A 242 18.89 11.86 15.37
CA ALA A 242 19.29 12.41 16.67
C ALA A 242 18.79 13.85 16.85
N GLY A 243 18.95 14.70 15.83
CA GLY A 243 18.45 16.07 15.85
C GLY A 243 16.92 16.16 15.96
N LEU A 244 16.18 15.26 15.30
CA LEU A 244 14.73 15.21 15.43
C LEU A 244 14.28 14.77 16.83
N ILE A 245 14.99 13.79 17.43
CA ILE A 245 14.69 13.32 18.79
C ILE A 245 14.96 14.43 19.80
N THR A 246 16.08 15.15 19.71
CA THR A 246 16.39 16.25 20.64
C THR A 246 15.38 17.39 20.52
N LEU A 247 14.99 17.79 19.31
CA LEU A 247 13.94 18.79 19.08
C LEU A 247 12.59 18.35 19.65
N ASN A 248 12.25 17.07 19.51
CA ASN A 248 11.00 16.53 20.05
C ASN A 248 11.01 16.56 21.58
N VAL A 249 12.10 16.11 22.21
CA VAL A 249 12.26 16.14 23.68
C VAL A 249 12.21 17.58 24.21
N MET A 250 12.88 18.54 23.57
CA MET A 250 12.83 19.95 24.00
C MET A 250 11.43 20.55 23.88
N LYS A 251 10.64 20.14 22.88
CA LYS A 251 9.25 20.59 22.72
C LYS A 251 8.30 20.05 23.81
N TYR A 252 8.63 18.92 24.42
CA TYR A 252 7.88 18.37 25.57
C TYR A 252 8.33 18.94 26.93
N ALA A 253 9.50 19.59 26.97
CA ALA A 253 10.08 20.15 28.20
C ALA A 253 9.69 21.63 28.45
N ILE A 254 8.97 22.27 27.52
CA ILE A 254 8.44 23.64 27.58
C ILE A 254 6.92 23.57 27.54
#